data_AF-A0A183B3R3-F1
#
_entry.id   AF-A0A183B3R3-F1
#
_cell.length_a   1.000
_cell.length_b   1.000
_cell.length_c   1.000
_cell.angle_alpha   90.00
_cell.angle_beta   90.00
_cell.angle_gamma   90.00
#
_symmetry.space_group_name_H-M   'P 1'
#
loop_
_entity.id
_entity.type
_entity.pdbx_description
1 polymer ?
#
loop_
_entity_poly.entity_id
_entity_poly.type
_entity_poly.pdbx_seq_one_letter_code
_entity_poly.pdbx_strand_id
1 'polypeptide(L)'
;MTEGESESVDLRDFDDPHLAAALLKSFLRELTEPLLTFELYDEVLSTYNLQGRSKVSAIKELVLTKLPDDNYEILSHLMRFLTEVTLHANQNKMNAANLSVVFGPSLIWSRHQASLSVMSVINAFTQLLITHYETIFIK
;
A
#
# COMPACT_ATOMS: atom_id res chain seq x y z
N MET A 1 23.49 -6.93 23.55
CA MET A 1 22.31 -7.22 22.69
C MET A 1 21.22 -7.68 23.63
N THR A 2 20.39 -6.75 24.11
CA THR A 2 19.21 -7.10 24.91
C THR A 2 18.17 -7.63 23.95
N GLU A 3 17.93 -8.94 23.99
CA GLU A 3 16.68 -9.52 23.51
C GLU A 3 15.56 -8.79 24.25
N GLY A 4 14.84 -7.91 23.55
CA GLY A 4 13.68 -7.25 24.13
C GLY A 4 12.64 -8.31 24.43
N GLU A 5 12.24 -8.44 25.69
CA GLU A 5 11.08 -9.24 26.07
C GLU A 5 9.90 -8.78 25.21
N SER A 6 9.42 -9.65 24.34
CA SER A 6 8.27 -9.35 23.49
C SER A 6 7.03 -9.43 24.38
N GLU A 7 6.70 -8.34 25.07
CA GLU A 7 5.41 -8.22 25.75
C GLU A 7 4.29 -8.39 24.73
N SER A 8 3.35 -9.28 25.02
CA SER A 8 2.17 -9.47 24.20
C SER A 8 1.29 -8.22 24.31
N VAL A 9 1.08 -7.51 23.20
CA VAL A 9 0.19 -6.35 23.15
C VAL A 9 -1.15 -6.79 22.56
N ASP A 10 -2.23 -6.60 23.32
CA ASP A 10 -3.59 -6.75 22.82
C ASP A 10 -4.16 -5.38 22.46
N LEU A 11 -4.36 -5.11 21.16
CA LEU A 11 -4.88 -3.82 20.69
C LEU A 11 -6.31 -3.54 21.15
N ARG A 12 -7.05 -4.56 21.63
CA ARG A 12 -8.41 -4.41 22.16
C ARG A 12 -8.42 -3.68 23.50
N ASP A 13 -7.32 -3.71 24.25
CA ASP A 13 -7.21 -3.04 25.54
C ASP A 13 -7.28 -1.51 25.43
N PHE A 14 -7.05 -0.97 24.24
CA PHE A 14 -7.04 0.46 23.97
C PHE A 14 -8.38 1.01 23.46
N ASP A 15 -9.31 0.14 23.05
CA ASP A 15 -10.62 0.48 22.45
C ASP A 15 -10.56 1.60 21.39
N ASP A 16 -9.45 1.66 20.64
CA ASP A 16 -9.22 2.69 19.63
C ASP A 16 -8.79 2.05 18.28
N PRO A 17 -9.70 1.94 17.30
CA PRO A 17 -9.35 1.42 15.98
C PRO A 17 -8.36 2.33 15.22
N HIS A 18 -8.27 3.61 15.57
CA HIS A 18 -7.30 4.53 14.96
C HIS A 18 -5.87 4.21 15.39
N LEU A 19 -5.67 3.70 16.61
CA LEU A 19 -4.37 3.22 17.09
C LEU A 19 -3.88 2.06 16.21
N ALA A 20 -4.71 1.04 16.00
CA ALA A 20 -4.38 -0.11 15.16
C ALA A 20 -4.02 0.34 13.73
N ALA A 21 -4.81 1.26 13.15
CA ALA A 21 -4.53 1.82 11.84
C ALA A 21 -3.22 2.61 11.80
N ALA A 22 -2.93 3.42 12.83
CA ALA A 22 -1.70 4.18 12.95
C ALA A 22 -0.46 3.30 13.06
N LEU A 23 -0.55 2.22 13.85
CA LEU A 23 0.52 1.22 13.99
C LEU A 23 0.79 0.50 12.66
N LEU A 24 -0.25 0.04 11.96
CA LEU A 24 -0.10 -0.59 10.64
C LEU A 24 0.64 0.32 9.65
N LYS A 25 0.25 1.60 9.57
CA LYS A 25 0.92 2.58 8.69
C LYS A 25 2.36 2.85 9.12
N SER A 26 2.63 2.83 10.41
CA SER A 26 3.98 3.09 10.95
C SER A 26 4.91 1.91 10.68
N PHE A 27 4.43 0.68 10.91
CA PHE A 27 5.14 -0.54 10.53
C PHE A 27 5.60 -0.50 9.07
N LEU A 28 4.69 -0.20 8.13
CA LEU A 28 5.01 -0.14 6.70
C LEU A 28 6.05 0.95 6.37
N ARG A 29 5.93 2.12 6.99
CA ARG A 29 6.83 3.27 6.76
C ARG A 29 8.22 3.09 7.40
N GLU A 30 8.31 2.27 8.44
CA GLU A 30 9.54 2.02 9.20
C GLU A 30 10.34 0.83 8.67
N LEU A 31 9.84 0.12 7.65
CA LEU A 31 10.62 -0.87 6.92
C LEU A 31 11.93 -0.25 6.38
N THR A 32 13.00 -1.04 6.39
CA THR A 32 14.32 -0.60 5.87
C THR A 32 14.29 -0.25 4.38
N GLU A 33 13.32 -0.81 3.66
CA GLU A 33 13.01 -0.56 2.27
C GLU A 33 11.48 -0.47 2.11
N PRO A 34 10.93 0.37 1.22
CA PRO A 34 9.50 0.38 0.93
C PRO A 34 8.97 -1.00 0.56
N LEU A 35 7.71 -1.23 0.88
CA LEU A 35 7.05 -2.50 0.53
C LEU A 35 7.08 -2.76 -0.99
N LEU A 36 6.97 -1.71 -1.80
CA LEU A 36 7.10 -1.78 -3.27
C LEU A 36 8.56 -1.72 -3.78
N THR A 37 9.56 -1.86 -2.89
CA THR A 37 11.00 -1.80 -3.17
C THR A 37 11.50 -0.49 -3.79
N PHE A 38 12.80 -0.22 -3.66
CA PHE A 38 13.41 0.92 -4.35
C PHE A 38 13.59 0.64 -5.84
N GLU A 39 13.75 -0.63 -6.22
CA GLU A 39 13.99 -1.06 -7.61
C GLU A 39 12.76 -0.80 -8.49
N LEU A 40 11.55 -0.96 -7.97
CA LEU A 40 10.32 -0.74 -8.73
C LEU A 40 9.85 0.72 -8.71
N TYR A 41 10.56 1.63 -8.04
CA TYR A 41 10.15 3.01 -7.88
C TYR A 41 9.86 3.70 -9.22
N ASP A 42 10.84 3.70 -10.13
CA ASP A 42 10.69 4.35 -11.45
C ASP A 42 9.66 3.63 -12.32
N GLU A 43 9.52 2.31 -12.18
CA GLU A 43 8.52 1.53 -12.89
C GLU A 43 7.11 1.90 -12.46
N VAL A 44 6.86 2.02 -11.15
CA VAL A 44 5.61 2.50 -10.59
C VAL A 44 5.26 3.88 -11.14
N LEU A 45 6.22 4.81 -11.19
CA LEU A 45 5.98 6.15 -11.75
C LEU A 45 5.67 6.11 -13.25
N SER A 46 6.35 5.23 -13.99
CA SER A 46 6.16 5.09 -15.43
C SER A 46 4.74 4.64 -15.81
N THR A 47 4.06 3.89 -14.93
CA THR A 47 2.67 3.44 -15.13
C THR A 47 1.69 4.60 -15.27
N TYR A 48 2.02 5.79 -14.74
CA TYR A 48 1.16 6.97 -14.82
C TYR A 48 0.82 7.36 -16.26
N ASN A 49 1.80 7.24 -17.17
CA ASN A 49 1.67 7.64 -18.56
C ASN A 49 0.81 6.68 -19.40
N LEU A 50 0.52 5.48 -18.88
CA LEU A 50 -0.34 4.50 -19.53
C LEU A 50 -1.81 4.93 -19.44
N GLN A 51 -2.69 4.30 -20.23
CA GLN A 51 -4.11 4.67 -20.30
C GLN A 51 -5.02 3.44 -20.30
N GLY A 52 -6.15 3.55 -19.59
CA GLY A 52 -7.18 2.51 -19.58
C GLY A 52 -6.67 1.12 -19.21
N ARG A 53 -7.07 0.10 -19.98
CA ARG A 53 -6.76 -1.32 -19.70
C ARG A 53 -5.27 -1.63 -19.71
N SER A 54 -4.45 -0.93 -20.50
CA SER A 54 -3.00 -1.19 -20.53
C SER A 54 -2.33 -0.82 -19.21
N LYS A 55 -2.86 0.16 -18.48
CA LYS A 55 -2.35 0.55 -17.16
C LYS A 55 -2.53 -0.56 -16.13
N VAL A 56 -3.75 -1.10 -16.01
CA VAL A 56 -4.04 -2.18 -15.05
C VAL A 56 -3.24 -3.45 -15.36
N SER A 57 -3.12 -3.82 -16.64
CA SER A 57 -2.30 -4.97 -17.05
C SER A 57 -0.83 -4.79 -16.72
N ALA A 58 -0.25 -3.60 -16.96
CA ALA A 58 1.14 -3.32 -16.62
C ALA A 58 1.39 -3.35 -15.10
N ILE A 59 0.45 -2.83 -14.31
CA ILE A 59 0.52 -2.92 -12.85
C ILE A 59 0.45 -4.39 -12.40
N LYS A 60 -0.45 -5.20 -12.99
CA LYS A 60 -0.53 -6.64 -12.71
C LYS A 60 0.79 -7.35 -13.01
N GLU A 61 1.39 -7.09 -14.17
CA GLU A 61 2.68 -7.67 -14.54
C GLU A 61 3.77 -7.29 -13.54
N LEU A 62 3.89 -6.00 -13.20
CA LEU A 62 4.85 -5.50 -12.21
C LEU A 62 4.68 -6.21 -10.86
N VAL A 63 3.44 -6.25 -10.34
CA VAL A 63 3.12 -6.85 -9.04
C VAL A 63 3.36 -8.37 -9.02
N LEU A 64 3.01 -9.09 -10.10
CA LEU A 64 3.08 -10.56 -10.11
C LEU A 64 4.44 -11.12 -10.53
N THR A 65 5.26 -10.35 -11.24
CA THR A 65 6.50 -10.86 -11.84
C THR A 65 7.77 -10.23 -11.29
N LYS A 66 7.69 -9.01 -10.73
CA LYS A 66 8.88 -8.27 -10.29
C LYS A 66 8.94 -8.03 -8.79
N LEU A 67 7.78 -8.01 -8.12
CA LEU A 67 7.75 -7.84 -6.67
C LEU A 67 8.21 -9.14 -5.99
N PRO A 68 9.14 -9.10 -5.01
CA PRO A 68 9.54 -10.29 -4.27
C PRO A 68 8.34 -10.97 -3.58
N ASP A 69 8.40 -12.29 -3.42
CA ASP A 69 7.27 -13.09 -2.92
C ASP A 69 6.77 -12.60 -1.54
N ASP A 70 7.67 -12.33 -0.59
CA ASP A 70 7.31 -11.84 0.74
C ASP A 70 6.62 -10.47 0.69
N ASN A 71 7.14 -9.56 -0.15
CA ASN A 71 6.54 -8.24 -0.37
C ASN A 71 5.16 -8.36 -1.03
N TYR A 72 5.02 -9.27 -1.99
CA TYR A 72 3.75 -9.55 -2.66
C TYR A 72 2.69 -10.07 -1.69
N GLU A 73 3.03 -11.01 -0.82
CA GLU A 73 2.10 -11.56 0.16
C GLU A 73 1.57 -10.47 1.10
N ILE A 74 2.46 -9.62 1.63
CA ILE A 74 2.08 -8.49 2.49
C ILE A 74 1.22 -7.50 1.72
N LEU A 75 1.61 -7.12 0.49
CA LEU A 75 0.88 -6.16 -0.32
C LEU A 75 -0.52 -6.69 -0.68
N SER A 76 -0.62 -7.95 -1.10
CA SER A 76 -1.89 -8.61 -1.43
C SER A 76 -2.83 -8.62 -0.23
N HIS A 77 -2.32 -9.02 0.95
CA HIS A 77 -3.11 -9.04 2.17
C HIS A 77 -3.61 -7.65 2.56
N LEU A 78 -2.73 -6.64 2.49
CA LEU A 78 -3.09 -5.26 2.78
C LEU A 78 -4.13 -4.73 1.78
N MET A 79 -3.93 -4.94 0.47
CA MET A 79 -4.85 -4.44 -0.54
C MET A 79 -6.23 -5.08 -0.40
N ARG A 80 -6.31 -6.39 -0.09
CA ARG A 80 -7.58 -7.07 0.22
C ARG A 80 -8.30 -6.39 1.39
N PHE A 81 -7.60 -6.18 2.50
CA PHE A 81 -8.16 -5.52 3.67
C PHE A 81 -8.63 -4.10 3.35
N LEU A 82 -7.84 -3.31 2.62
CA LEU A 82 -8.24 -1.97 2.22
C LEU A 82 -9.46 -1.97 1.30
N THR A 83 -9.57 -2.93 0.38
CA THR A 83 -10.78 -3.13 -0.43
C THR A 83 -11.99 -3.40 0.45
N GLU A 84 -11.89 -4.25 1.49
CA GLU A 84 -12.96 -4.47 2.46
C GLU A 84 -13.35 -3.17 3.22
N VAL A 85 -12.37 -2.36 3.64
CA VAL A 85 -12.62 -1.05 4.27
C VAL A 85 -13.45 -0.14 3.36
N THR A 86 -13.20 -0.17 2.03
CA THR A 86 -13.97 0.64 1.08
C THR A 86 -15.44 0.22 0.95
N LEU A 87 -15.78 -1.05 1.24
CA LEU A 87 -17.18 -1.52 1.23
C LEU A 87 -18.04 -0.80 2.27
N HIS A 88 -17.40 -0.24 3.30
CA HIS A 88 -18.04 0.54 4.37
C HIS A 88 -17.85 2.05 4.22
N ALA A 89 -17.43 2.54 3.05
CA ALA A 89 -17.14 3.96 2.78
C ALA A 89 -18.30 4.92 3.10
N ASN A 90 -19.56 4.46 3.02
CA ASN A 90 -20.72 5.27 3.40
C ASN A 90 -20.71 5.67 4.89
N GLN A 91 -20.11 4.83 5.75
CA GLN A 91 -20.02 5.04 7.20
C GLN A 91 -18.66 5.63 7.59
N ASN A 92 -17.57 4.94 7.22
CA ASN A 92 -16.21 5.32 7.63
C ASN A 92 -15.59 6.46 6.79
N LYS A 93 -16.24 6.85 5.68
CA LYS A 93 -15.80 7.91 4.74
C LYS A 93 -14.48 7.62 4.01
N MET A 94 -13.97 6.40 4.08
CA MET A 94 -12.72 5.96 3.47
C MET A 94 -12.99 5.19 2.16
N ASN A 95 -13.17 5.93 1.07
CA ASN A 95 -13.13 5.34 -0.28
C ASN A 95 -11.68 5.06 -0.73
N ALA A 96 -11.52 4.40 -1.88
CA ALA A 96 -10.19 4.05 -2.40
C ALA A 96 -9.28 5.27 -2.61
N ALA A 97 -9.83 6.43 -2.99
CA ALA A 97 -9.05 7.66 -3.16
C ALA A 97 -8.55 8.23 -1.82
N ASN A 98 -9.38 8.22 -0.78
CA ASN A 98 -8.99 8.67 0.56
C ASN A 98 -7.95 7.72 1.17
N LEU A 99 -8.14 6.41 1.01
CA LEU A 99 -7.17 5.41 1.46
C LEU A 99 -5.83 5.54 0.72
N SER A 100 -5.85 5.80 -0.58
CA SER A 100 -4.62 5.90 -1.36
C SER A 100 -3.76 7.09 -0.98
N VAL A 101 -4.36 8.21 -0.60
CA VAL A 101 -3.64 9.38 -0.06
C VAL A 101 -2.92 9.05 1.26
N VAL A 102 -3.53 8.21 2.10
CA VAL A 102 -2.98 7.86 3.41
C VAL A 102 -1.95 6.73 3.33
N PHE A 103 -2.22 5.71 2.53
CA PHE A 103 -1.35 4.53 2.43
C PHE A 103 -0.25 4.67 1.38
N GLY A 104 -0.46 5.42 0.29
CA GLY A 104 0.52 5.56 -0.79
C GLY A 104 1.93 5.89 -0.31
N PRO A 105 2.13 6.93 0.53
CA PRO A 105 3.45 7.27 1.07
C PRO A 105 4.07 6.20 1.99
N SER A 106 3.27 5.27 2.51
CA SER A 106 3.73 4.15 3.35
C SER A 106 4.06 2.90 2.54
N LEU A 107 3.69 2.86 1.25
CA LEU A 107 3.99 1.71 0.37
C LEU A 107 5.25 1.93 -0.45
N ILE A 108 5.55 3.18 -0.78
CA ILE A 108 6.68 3.53 -1.63
C ILE A 108 7.20 4.94 -1.36
N TRP A 109 8.52 5.07 -1.32
CA TRP A 109 9.24 6.34 -1.20
C TRP A 109 10.60 6.22 -1.88
N SER A 110 11.18 7.37 -2.25
CA SER A 110 12.57 7.41 -2.72
C SER A 110 13.51 7.76 -1.57
N ARG A 111 14.82 7.51 -1.73
CA ARG A 111 15.84 7.98 -0.79
C ARG A 111 15.97 9.51 -0.74
N HIS A 112 15.37 10.21 -1.69
CA HIS A 112 15.34 11.66 -1.77
C HIS A 112 13.92 12.20 -1.51
N GLN A 113 13.80 13.49 -1.23
CA GLN A 113 12.50 14.12 -1.05
C GLN A 113 11.74 14.12 -2.38
N ALA A 114 10.60 13.43 -2.42
CA ALA A 114 9.74 13.37 -3.59
C ALA A 114 8.90 14.65 -3.74
N SER A 115 8.67 15.08 -4.97
CA SER A 115 7.84 16.24 -5.27
C SER A 115 6.35 15.94 -5.07
N LEU A 116 5.53 16.99 -4.93
CA LEU A 116 4.07 16.86 -4.86
C LEU A 116 3.47 16.16 -6.09
N SER A 117 4.07 16.36 -7.27
CA SER A 117 3.66 15.69 -8.51
C SER A 117 3.93 14.18 -8.49
N VAL A 118 4.95 13.73 -7.75
CA VAL A 118 5.23 12.31 -7.59
C VAL A 118 4.28 11.66 -6.59
N MET A 119 3.92 12.38 -5.52
CA MET A 119 2.92 11.92 -4.55
C MET A 119 1.56 11.65 -5.20
N SER A 120 1.12 12.49 -6.14
CA SER A 120 -0.15 12.25 -6.85
C SER A 120 -0.11 10.98 -7.70
N VAL A 121 1.05 10.67 -8.31
CA VAL A 121 1.25 9.42 -9.08
C VAL A 121 1.19 8.20 -8.16
N ILE A 122 1.86 8.25 -7.01
CA ILE A 122 1.85 7.17 -6.01
C ILE A 122 0.42 6.93 -5.48
N ASN A 123 -0.31 8.00 -5.19
CA ASN A 123 -1.70 7.91 -4.74
C ASN A 123 -2.60 7.31 -5.83
N ALA A 124 -2.41 7.68 -7.10
CA ALA A 124 -3.16 7.10 -8.21
C ALA A 124 -2.84 5.62 -8.40
N PHE A 125 -1.56 5.23 -8.32
CA PHE A 125 -1.14 3.82 -8.37
C PHE A 125 -1.77 3.01 -7.24
N THR A 126 -1.68 3.50 -6.00
CA THR A 126 -2.26 2.85 -4.82
C THR A 126 -3.77 2.72 -4.93
N GLN A 127 -4.46 3.74 -5.45
CA GLN A 127 -5.90 3.68 -5.69
C GLN A 127 -6.27 2.57 -6.69
N LEU A 128 -5.47 2.38 -7.75
CA LEU A 128 -5.70 1.31 -8.72
C LEU A 128 -5.50 -0.07 -8.11
N LEU A 129 -4.52 -0.25 -7.22
CA LEU A 129 -4.34 -1.51 -6.49
C LEU A 129 -5.58 -1.88 -5.67
N ILE A 130 -6.16 -0.92 -4.94
CA ILE A 130 -7.37 -1.13 -4.13
C ILE A 130 -8.59 -1.37 -5.01
N THR A 131 -8.76 -0.57 -6.07
CA THR A 131 -9.95 -0.60 -6.93
C THR A 131 -10.00 -1.85 -7.83
N HIS A 132 -8.85 -2.36 -8.23
CA HIS A 132 -8.71 -3.50 -9.13
C HIS A 132 -8.04 -4.70 -8.47
N TYR A 133 -8.22 -4.86 -7.15
CA TYR A 133 -7.61 -5.92 -6.35
C TYR A 133 -7.76 -7.30 -7.01
N GLU A 134 -9.00 -7.69 -7.31
CA GLU A 134 -9.32 -8.99 -7.93
C GLU A 134 -8.57 -9.19 -9.26
N THR A 135 -8.50 -8.15 -10.09
CA THR A 135 -7.83 -8.24 -11.39
C THR A 135 -6.31 -8.37 -11.24
N ILE A 136 -5.71 -7.63 -10.29
CA ILE A 136 -4.25 -7.50 -10.16
C ILE A 136 -3.66 -8.66 -9.36
N PHE A 137 -4.29 -9.04 -8.24
CA PHE A 137 -3.69 -9.96 -7.28
C PHE A 137 -4.16 -11.41 -7.43
N ILE A 138 -5.34 -11.65 -8.03
CA ILE A 138 -5.80 -13.02 -8.25
C ILE A 138 -5.15 -13.57 -9.53
N LYS A 139 -4.49 -14.73 -9.36
CA LYS A 139 -3.84 -15.49 -10.42
C LYS A 139 -4.87 -16.21 -11.28
#